data_AF-R6DY29-F1
#
_entry.id   AF-R6DY29-F1
#
_cell.length_a   1.000
_cell.length_b   1.000
_cell.length_c   1.000
_cell.angle_alpha   90.00
_cell.angle_beta   90.00
_cell.angle_gamma   90.00
#
_symmetry.space_group_name_H-M   'P 1'
#
loop_
_entity.id
_entity.type
_entity.pdbx_description
1 polymer ?
#
loop_
_entity_poly.entity_id
_entity_poly.type
_entity_poly.pdbx_seq_one_letter_code
_entity_poly.pdbx_strand_id
1 'polypeptide(L)'
;MILSLYQQTVYKMKWGKHDLNYQNKIIAALLTVVITLSSMPFMAKAEKKATGVYQCDWFDESLYYPYEYDDEWFSGSSFEYNHKLALLALNISMASFNSFYKSDRDEHIRVMLKNCGFETKAYGYATEGYDTAAVEMAKKTVTLSGEKCTIVIAAIRSGNYGMEWGGNLRIGNGENHLGFDIGKEIILNYINDYFRTEKLDGRVKLLIPGYSRGGSIANLVGGELDDGSYAKSLKNADSIKTAGIAKNDIYVYTFEAPQCTKKNGVDDSIYGNIVNIMNPNDYVPKFVMKDWGFTHYGVEYYLPSAENCANYSAYYENVCKTFDTLMDDTGKKSSSNFYSEEDSRSVGAMFDSLMSKLANEIFVSQENYVKKYEDGIVFIAGQYIGKKLNAGNALKTLGVILSAAALGIIPTNMDTIKSDGFRSYIAGQIAESDASQNLTQKQIQGIIDVVIALLEFAKDNRSDVKALLGQLNTVLNVHQPYVTLSWMHSINKNDMLKINGESEKPLKVSFNKIDLRYKANARIVAEYDESLGTLTWKSNSDGVVSVDKDGFISAKGDGEAIVTAELHANDGKLIDSEKVKVAVHMNTFEVIVTTVKNIFGKAAA
;
A
#
# COMPACT_ATOMS: atom_id res chain seq x y z
N MET A 1 33.17 52.21 -12.97
CA MET A 1 33.30 51.82 -14.39
C MET A 1 34.37 50.74 -14.47
N ILE A 2 33.91 49.49 -14.62
CA ILE A 2 34.53 48.30 -15.23
C ILE A 2 36.08 48.22 -15.41
N LEU A 3 36.64 47.05 -14.98
CA LEU A 3 37.90 46.34 -15.37
C LEU A 3 39.25 46.94 -14.89
N SER A 4 40.28 46.20 -14.43
CA SER A 4 40.52 44.77 -14.18
C SER A 4 41.89 44.59 -13.46
N LEU A 5 42.09 43.40 -12.88
CA LEU A 5 43.35 42.64 -12.71
C LEU A 5 44.40 43.05 -11.65
N TYR A 6 44.53 42.16 -10.65
CA TYR A 6 45.74 41.47 -10.16
C TYR A 6 47.00 42.26 -9.74
N GLN A 7 47.31 42.23 -8.43
CA GLN A 7 48.60 41.70 -7.92
C GLN A 7 48.64 41.56 -6.38
N GLN A 8 48.68 40.30 -5.94
CA GLN A 8 49.67 39.72 -5.00
C GLN A 8 50.06 40.50 -3.73
N THR A 9 49.83 39.88 -2.57
CA THR A 9 50.91 39.72 -1.60
C THR A 9 50.87 38.33 -0.97
N VAL A 10 52.03 37.69 -1.10
CA VAL A 10 52.38 36.33 -0.70
C VAL A 10 52.85 36.32 0.75
N TYR A 11 52.43 35.32 1.54
CA TYR A 11 53.27 34.79 2.61
C TYR A 11 53.65 33.34 2.27
N LYS A 12 54.95 33.12 2.09
CA LYS A 12 55.61 31.85 1.80
C LYS A 12 55.68 30.98 3.06
N MET A 13 55.29 29.72 2.97
CA MET A 13 55.95 28.63 3.70
C MET A 13 56.57 27.66 2.70
N LYS A 14 57.89 27.47 2.84
CA LYS A 14 58.70 26.53 2.05
C LYS A 14 58.37 25.09 2.45
N TRP A 15 58.11 24.23 1.46
CA TRP A 15 58.27 22.78 1.59
C TRP A 15 59.32 22.30 0.58
N GLY A 16 60.20 21.40 1.06
CA GLY A 16 61.38 20.91 0.37
C GLY A 16 61.06 20.02 -0.84
N LYS A 17 62.00 20.02 -1.79
CA LYS A 17 62.00 19.15 -2.97
C LYS A 17 62.25 17.70 -2.56
N HIS A 18 61.29 16.82 -2.83
CA HIS A 18 61.54 15.39 -3.03
C HIS A 18 61.18 15.03 -4.48
N ASP A 19 62.20 14.71 -5.28
CA ASP A 19 62.04 14.14 -6.61
C ASP A 19 61.53 12.70 -6.49
N LEU A 20 60.23 12.51 -6.75
CA LEU A 20 59.64 11.18 -6.95
C LEU A 20 59.99 10.68 -8.36
N ASN A 21 60.74 9.58 -8.40
CA ASN A 21 61.18 8.87 -9.60
C ASN A 21 60.01 8.60 -10.58
N TYR A 22 60.25 8.66 -11.89
CA TYR A 22 59.21 8.61 -12.94
C TYR A 22 58.28 7.37 -12.85
N GLN A 23 58.80 6.24 -12.36
CA GLN A 23 58.01 5.02 -12.09
C GLN A 23 56.96 5.22 -10.98
N ASN A 24 57.26 6.02 -9.94
CA ASN A 24 56.31 6.32 -8.87
C ASN A 24 55.19 7.26 -9.32
N LYS A 25 55.43 8.10 -10.34
CA LYS A 25 54.38 8.93 -10.95
C LYS A 25 53.41 8.10 -11.79
N ILE A 26 53.91 7.07 -12.49
CA ILE A 26 53.07 6.14 -13.25
C ILE A 26 52.27 5.25 -12.30
N ILE A 27 52.88 4.74 -11.23
CA ILE A 27 52.19 3.95 -10.20
C ILE A 27 51.16 4.81 -9.45
N ALA A 28 51.49 6.06 -9.09
CA ALA A 28 50.53 6.98 -8.46
C ALA A 28 49.40 7.39 -9.41
N ALA A 29 49.68 7.58 -10.71
CA ALA A 29 48.64 7.84 -11.72
C ALA A 29 47.76 6.60 -11.95
N LEU A 30 48.33 5.38 -11.97
CA LEU A 30 47.57 4.13 -12.05
C LEU A 30 46.74 3.89 -10.79
N LEU A 31 47.29 4.15 -9.59
CA LEU A 31 46.53 4.08 -8.33
C LEU A 31 45.44 5.15 -8.30
N THR A 32 45.70 6.35 -8.80
CA THR A 32 44.66 7.39 -8.90
C THR A 32 43.60 6.96 -9.90
N VAL A 33 43.94 6.39 -11.05
CA VAL A 33 42.97 5.87 -12.03
C VAL A 33 42.21 4.66 -11.47
N VAL A 34 42.84 3.76 -10.72
CA VAL A 34 42.18 2.62 -10.05
C VAL A 34 41.26 3.09 -8.93
N ILE A 35 41.70 4.06 -8.12
CA ILE A 35 40.89 4.68 -7.06
C ILE A 35 39.72 5.45 -7.70
N THR A 36 39.97 6.21 -8.77
CA THR A 36 38.94 6.98 -9.48
C THR A 36 37.99 6.06 -10.24
N LEU A 37 38.43 4.93 -10.79
CA LEU A 37 37.55 3.92 -11.39
C LEU A 37 36.78 3.11 -10.33
N SER A 38 37.33 2.94 -9.13
CA SER A 38 36.62 2.33 -7.99
C SER A 38 35.64 3.27 -7.30
N SER A 39 35.83 4.59 -7.46
CA SER A 39 34.98 5.66 -6.91
C SER A 39 34.07 6.32 -7.95
N MET A 40 34.23 5.99 -9.24
CA MET A 40 33.22 6.27 -10.24
C MET A 40 32.04 5.37 -9.93
N PRO A 41 30.80 5.88 -9.87
CA PRO A 41 29.63 5.02 -9.96
C PRO A 41 29.73 4.32 -11.31
N PHE A 42 30.28 3.10 -11.31
CA PHE A 42 29.88 2.10 -12.28
C PHE A 42 28.37 2.21 -12.35
N MET A 43 27.83 2.45 -13.56
CA MET A 43 26.39 2.47 -13.82
C MET A 43 25.72 1.51 -12.85
N ALA A 44 24.91 2.04 -11.93
CA ALA A 44 24.37 1.29 -10.80
C ALA A 44 23.92 -0.07 -11.31
N LYS A 45 24.70 -1.11 -10.99
CA LYS A 45 24.35 -2.46 -11.39
C LYS A 45 23.03 -2.70 -10.67
N ALA A 46 21.94 -2.88 -11.42
CA ALA A 46 20.62 -3.17 -10.84
C ALA A 46 20.80 -4.30 -9.82
N GLU A 47 20.81 -3.96 -8.53
CA GLU A 47 21.14 -4.94 -7.50
C GLU A 47 19.96 -5.87 -7.37
N LYS A 48 20.16 -7.16 -7.61
CA LYS A 48 19.11 -8.16 -7.49
C LYS A 48 18.44 -8.14 -6.11
N LYS A 49 19.24 -7.87 -5.08
CA LYS A 49 18.82 -7.71 -3.69
C LYS A 49 19.38 -6.42 -3.14
N ALA A 50 18.62 -5.72 -2.32
CA ALA A 50 19.08 -4.53 -1.62
C ALA A 50 18.56 -4.52 -0.18
N THR A 51 19.30 -3.89 0.71
CA THR A 51 18.87 -3.59 2.07
C THR A 51 19.23 -2.16 2.38
N GLY A 52 18.49 -1.51 3.26
CA GLY A 52 18.82 -0.14 3.67
C GLY A 52 17.96 0.35 4.79
N VAL A 53 18.08 1.65 5.05
CA VAL A 53 17.22 2.40 5.95
C VAL A 53 16.65 3.57 5.17
N TYR A 54 15.35 3.83 5.29
CA TYR A 54 14.72 5.03 4.75
C TYR A 54 14.21 5.90 5.90
N GLN A 55 14.15 7.20 5.64
CA GLN A 55 13.51 8.16 6.52
C GLN A 55 12.02 8.25 6.20
N CYS A 56 11.18 8.35 7.22
CA CYS A 56 9.75 8.59 7.11
C CYS A 56 9.41 9.79 8.00
N ASP A 57 8.94 10.87 7.37
CA ASP A 57 8.49 12.05 8.08
C ASP A 57 7.00 11.93 8.38
N TRP A 58 6.68 11.88 9.67
CA TRP A 58 5.32 11.64 10.13
C TRP A 58 4.96 12.54 11.31
N PHE A 59 3.84 13.24 11.19
CA PHE A 59 3.46 14.35 12.06
C PHE A 59 4.59 15.36 12.26
N ASP A 60 5.28 15.30 13.39
CA ASP A 60 6.30 16.28 13.81
C ASP A 60 7.65 15.57 14.08
N GLU A 61 7.81 14.35 13.56
CA GLU A 61 8.98 13.51 13.80
C GLU A 61 9.49 12.89 12.49
N SER A 62 10.79 12.64 12.45
CA SER A 62 11.46 11.86 11.41
C SER A 62 11.90 10.53 12.00
N LEU A 63 11.40 9.44 11.44
CA LEU A 63 11.63 8.08 11.90
C LEU A 63 12.39 7.29 10.83
N TYR A 64 13.21 6.32 11.24
CA TYR A 64 14.11 5.59 10.35
C TYR A 64 13.81 4.10 10.42
N TYR A 65 13.51 3.50 9.28
CA TYR A 65 13.09 2.10 9.24
C TYR A 65 13.96 1.26 8.31
N PRO A 66 14.35 0.05 8.74
CA PRO A 66 15.06 -0.87 7.87
C PRO A 66 14.12 -1.45 6.82
N TYR A 67 14.66 -1.76 5.65
CA TYR A 67 13.95 -2.50 4.61
C TYR A 67 14.86 -3.50 3.90
N GLU A 68 14.21 -4.51 3.32
CA GLU A 68 14.81 -5.50 2.45
C GLU A 68 14.09 -5.46 1.10
N TYR A 69 14.81 -5.81 0.03
CA TYR A 69 14.31 -5.89 -1.33
C TYR A 69 14.95 -7.09 -2.05
N ASP A 70 14.15 -7.85 -2.82
CA ASP A 70 14.62 -8.90 -3.71
C ASP A 70 13.74 -8.93 -4.98
N ASP A 71 14.36 -8.87 -6.16
CA ASP A 71 13.66 -9.00 -7.45
C ASP A 71 12.80 -10.28 -7.49
N GLU A 72 13.26 -11.37 -6.85
CA GLU A 72 12.59 -12.69 -6.88
C GLU A 72 11.22 -12.71 -6.19
N TRP A 73 10.90 -11.72 -5.35
CA TRP A 73 9.58 -11.64 -4.71
C TRP A 73 8.45 -11.38 -5.71
N PHE A 74 8.81 -10.97 -6.93
CA PHE A 74 7.90 -10.78 -8.05
C PHE A 74 7.79 -12.01 -8.97
N SER A 75 8.43 -13.13 -8.65
CA SER A 75 8.39 -14.34 -9.49
C SER A 75 7.04 -15.06 -9.46
N GLY A 76 6.37 -15.08 -8.29
CA GLY A 76 5.09 -15.75 -8.06
C GLY A 76 3.86 -14.95 -8.50
N SER A 77 2.68 -15.58 -8.43
CA SER A 77 1.39 -14.97 -8.75
C SER A 77 0.98 -13.93 -7.70
N SER A 78 0.40 -12.81 -8.14
CA SER A 78 -0.16 -11.80 -7.23
C SER A 78 -1.40 -12.28 -6.44
N PHE A 79 -2.04 -13.36 -6.88
CA PHE A 79 -3.16 -14.01 -6.16
C PHE A 79 -2.70 -14.86 -4.97
N GLU A 80 -1.40 -14.94 -4.72
CA GLU A 80 -0.85 -15.66 -3.58
C GLU A 80 -0.18 -14.69 -2.60
N TYR A 81 -0.51 -14.83 -1.32
CA TYR A 81 0.06 -13.98 -0.29
C TYR A 81 1.58 -14.17 -0.19
N ASN A 82 2.32 -13.08 -0.42
CA ASN A 82 3.76 -13.01 -0.24
C ASN A 82 4.08 -12.02 0.88
N HIS A 83 4.35 -12.56 2.07
CA HIS A 83 4.63 -11.77 3.26
C HIS A 83 5.84 -10.82 3.13
N LYS A 84 6.90 -11.24 2.41
CA LYS A 84 8.07 -10.39 2.17
C LYS A 84 7.75 -9.23 1.22
N LEU A 85 6.95 -9.49 0.17
CA LEU A 85 6.47 -8.44 -0.72
C LEU A 85 5.49 -7.49 0.00
N ALA A 86 4.64 -8.00 0.89
CA ALA A 86 3.78 -7.18 1.73
C ALA A 86 4.58 -6.27 2.67
N LEU A 87 5.63 -6.78 3.32
CA LEU A 87 6.55 -5.96 4.13
C LEU A 87 7.25 -4.87 3.30
N LEU A 88 7.72 -5.20 2.09
CA LEU A 88 8.28 -4.20 1.17
C LEU A 88 7.22 -3.15 0.78
N ALA A 89 6.00 -3.58 0.45
CA ALA A 89 4.89 -2.71 0.10
C ALA A 89 4.57 -1.73 1.23
N LEU A 90 4.52 -2.19 2.48
CA LEU A 90 4.33 -1.32 3.66
C LEU A 90 5.44 -0.28 3.79
N ASN A 91 6.71 -0.70 3.67
CA ASN A 91 7.84 0.22 3.72
C ASN A 91 7.79 1.26 2.59
N ILE A 92 7.41 0.85 1.37
CA ILE A 92 7.19 1.76 0.25
C ILE A 92 6.04 2.75 0.55
N SER A 93 4.93 2.28 1.10
CA SER A 93 3.82 3.16 1.49
C SER A 93 4.22 4.17 2.55
N MET A 94 5.06 3.80 3.51
CA MET A 94 5.59 4.70 4.54
C MET A 94 6.59 5.71 3.97
N ALA A 95 7.47 5.25 3.07
CA ALA A 95 8.44 6.12 2.40
C ALA A 95 7.76 7.14 1.46
N SER A 96 6.55 6.83 0.95
CA SER A 96 5.78 7.71 0.08
C SER A 96 5.12 8.89 0.80
N PHE A 97 5.29 9.01 2.11
CA PHE A 97 4.81 10.15 2.87
C PHE A 97 5.58 11.40 2.44
N ASN A 98 4.92 12.56 2.44
CA ASN A 98 5.62 13.81 2.13
C ASN A 98 6.76 14.05 3.13
N SER A 99 7.94 14.32 2.60
CA SER A 99 9.06 14.87 3.37
C SER A 99 8.71 16.22 4.00
N PHE A 100 9.31 16.53 5.15
CA PHE A 100 9.26 17.87 5.75
C PHE A 100 9.98 18.92 4.91
N TYR A 101 10.89 18.51 4.02
CA TYR A 101 11.53 19.39 3.06
C TYR A 101 10.54 19.80 1.97
N LYS A 102 9.90 20.97 2.15
CA LYS A 102 8.81 21.43 1.29
C LYS A 102 9.17 21.51 -0.20
N SER A 103 10.43 21.75 -0.53
CA SER A 103 10.94 21.81 -1.91
C SER A 103 11.20 20.44 -2.54
N ASP A 104 11.19 19.36 -1.75
CA ASP A 104 11.55 18.01 -2.19
C ASP A 104 10.70 16.96 -1.46
N ARG A 105 9.41 16.94 -1.79
CA ARG A 105 8.39 16.22 -1.01
C ARG A 105 8.43 14.70 -1.20
N ASP A 106 8.96 14.19 -2.31
CA ASP A 106 9.10 12.75 -2.64
C ASP A 106 10.49 12.17 -2.30
N GLU A 107 11.37 12.93 -1.66
CA GLU A 107 12.78 12.57 -1.45
C GLU A 107 12.96 11.15 -0.88
N HIS A 108 12.22 10.82 0.17
CA HIS A 108 12.39 9.57 0.92
C HIS A 108 12.09 8.33 0.08
N ILE A 109 10.93 8.29 -0.58
CA ILE A 109 10.58 7.19 -1.48
C ILE A 109 11.53 7.11 -2.67
N ARG A 110 11.90 8.25 -3.24
CA ARG A 110 12.82 8.32 -4.36
C ARG A 110 14.19 7.75 -4.00
N VAL A 111 14.73 8.10 -2.83
CA VAL A 111 16.01 7.57 -2.33
C VAL A 111 15.92 6.07 -2.07
N MET A 112 14.86 5.60 -1.39
CA MET A 112 14.64 4.18 -1.13
C MET A 112 14.61 3.37 -2.43
N LEU A 113 13.78 3.77 -3.41
CA LEU A 113 13.63 3.03 -4.67
C LEU A 113 14.88 3.09 -5.55
N LYS A 114 15.61 4.21 -5.57
CA LYS A 114 16.91 4.30 -6.26
C LYS A 114 17.94 3.36 -5.65
N ASN A 115 17.96 3.19 -4.34
CA ASN A 115 18.84 2.22 -3.68
C ASN A 115 18.47 0.77 -4.06
N CYS A 116 17.19 0.47 -4.31
CA CYS A 116 16.75 -0.81 -4.88
C CYS A 116 17.05 -0.95 -6.39
N GLY A 117 17.69 0.04 -7.02
CA GLY A 117 18.06 0.04 -8.43
C GLY A 117 16.93 0.44 -9.39
N PHE A 118 15.91 1.14 -8.92
CA PHE A 118 14.83 1.65 -9.77
C PHE A 118 15.14 3.05 -10.32
N GLU A 119 14.68 3.29 -11.54
CA GLU A 119 14.49 4.64 -12.09
C GLU A 119 13.13 5.15 -11.62
N THR A 120 13.04 6.41 -11.17
CA THR A 120 11.83 6.92 -10.52
C THR A 120 11.33 8.24 -11.12
N LYS A 121 10.03 8.51 -10.96
CA LYS A 121 9.33 9.69 -11.48
C LYS A 121 8.12 10.02 -10.60
N ALA A 122 8.20 11.16 -9.93
CA ALA A 122 7.15 11.67 -9.07
C ALA A 122 6.02 12.37 -9.84
N TYR A 123 4.82 12.33 -9.28
CA TYR A 123 3.70 13.18 -9.66
C TYR A 123 2.89 13.63 -8.45
N GLY A 124 2.38 14.87 -8.50
CA GLY A 124 1.44 15.40 -7.51
C GLY A 124 2.06 15.82 -6.17
N TYR A 125 3.32 15.45 -5.89
CA TYR A 125 3.95 15.73 -4.59
C TYR A 125 4.03 17.22 -4.22
N ALA A 126 4.16 18.10 -5.22
CA ALA A 126 4.16 19.55 -5.03
C ALA A 126 2.77 20.18 -4.88
N THR A 127 1.70 19.42 -5.13
CA THR A 127 0.32 19.91 -5.09
C THR A 127 -0.34 19.51 -3.76
N GLU A 128 -1.03 20.47 -3.16
CA GLU A 128 -1.81 20.28 -1.93
C GLU A 128 -3.22 20.84 -2.13
N GLY A 129 -4.23 19.99 -1.97
CA GLY A 129 -5.64 20.35 -2.03
C GLY A 129 -6.50 19.26 -1.40
N TYR A 130 -7.81 19.49 -1.27
CA TYR A 130 -8.71 18.45 -0.74
C TYR A 130 -8.79 17.23 -1.68
N ASP A 131 -8.80 17.51 -2.98
CA ASP A 131 -9.10 16.56 -4.05
C ASP A 131 -7.86 16.30 -4.91
N THR A 132 -6.69 16.19 -4.26
CA THR A 132 -5.42 15.86 -4.90
C THR A 132 -4.94 14.48 -4.48
N ALA A 133 -4.00 13.94 -5.25
CA ALA A 133 -3.29 12.70 -4.97
C ALA A 133 -1.90 12.78 -5.60
N ALA A 134 -0.97 11.96 -5.09
CA ALA A 134 0.39 11.87 -5.60
C ALA A 134 0.85 10.42 -5.69
N VAL A 135 1.80 10.15 -6.56
CA VAL A 135 2.37 8.82 -6.79
C VAL A 135 3.83 8.93 -7.18
N GLU A 136 4.67 8.07 -6.62
CA GLU A 136 6.02 7.83 -7.12
C GLU A 136 5.96 6.61 -8.04
N MET A 137 6.12 6.83 -9.34
CA MET A 137 6.25 5.75 -10.31
C MET A 137 7.71 5.35 -10.41
N ALA A 138 8.01 4.06 -10.37
CA ALA A 138 9.36 3.56 -10.52
C ALA A 138 9.41 2.33 -11.41
N LYS A 139 10.49 2.15 -12.16
CA LYS A 139 10.70 0.98 -13.02
C LYS A 139 12.09 0.39 -12.86
N LYS A 140 12.18 -0.93 -13.01
CA LYS A 140 13.43 -1.69 -13.06
C LYS A 140 13.27 -2.89 -13.97
N THR A 141 14.15 -3.02 -14.96
CA THR A 141 14.20 -4.21 -15.82
C THR A 141 15.05 -5.29 -15.17
N VAL A 142 14.47 -6.48 -15.04
CA VAL A 142 15.05 -7.64 -14.35
C VAL A 142 14.94 -8.88 -15.24
N THR A 143 15.57 -9.98 -14.82
CA THR A 143 15.36 -11.30 -15.40
C THR A 143 14.84 -12.24 -14.33
N LEU A 144 13.57 -12.64 -14.42
CA LEU A 144 12.91 -13.53 -13.48
C LEU A 144 12.68 -14.87 -14.17
N SER A 145 13.12 -15.97 -13.56
CA SER A 145 12.98 -17.31 -14.14
C SER A 145 13.48 -17.45 -15.59
N GLY A 146 14.50 -16.67 -15.98
CA GLY A 146 15.05 -16.65 -17.34
C GLY A 146 14.30 -15.76 -18.34
N GLU A 147 13.19 -15.13 -17.93
CA GLU A 147 12.41 -14.20 -18.74
C GLU A 147 12.74 -12.75 -18.38
N LYS A 148 12.81 -11.90 -19.39
CA LYS A 148 12.97 -10.47 -19.19
C LYS A 148 11.65 -9.86 -18.71
N CYS A 149 11.70 -9.16 -17.59
CA CYS A 149 10.54 -8.48 -17.02
C CYS A 149 10.89 -7.02 -16.68
N THR A 150 9.87 -6.16 -16.60
CA THR A 150 9.98 -4.84 -15.99
C THR A 150 9.07 -4.79 -14.78
N ILE A 151 9.66 -4.64 -13.59
CA ILE A 151 8.93 -4.34 -12.36
C ILE A 151 8.62 -2.85 -12.39
N VAL A 152 7.35 -2.51 -12.20
CA VAL A 152 6.85 -1.15 -12.04
C VAL A 152 6.23 -1.03 -10.65
N ILE A 153 6.56 0.03 -9.93
CA ILE A 153 5.95 0.38 -8.64
C ILE A 153 5.18 1.67 -8.84
N ALA A 154 3.91 1.68 -8.42
CA ALA A 154 3.06 2.87 -8.36
C ALA A 154 2.78 3.20 -6.89
N ALA A 155 3.78 3.77 -6.21
CA ALA A 155 3.71 4.03 -4.77
C ALA A 155 2.82 5.25 -4.49
N ILE A 156 1.60 5.00 -4.03
CA ILE A 156 0.62 6.06 -3.77
C ILE A 156 0.99 6.78 -2.47
N ARG A 157 1.04 8.12 -2.52
CA ARG A 157 1.32 8.96 -1.35
C ARG A 157 0.31 8.67 -0.25
N SER A 158 0.82 8.25 0.90
CA SER A 158 -0.01 7.70 1.97
C SER A 158 0.01 8.51 3.27
N GLY A 159 0.79 9.59 3.32
CA GLY A 159 0.92 10.40 4.54
C GLY A 159 1.46 11.80 4.33
N ASN A 160 1.28 12.64 5.36
CA ASN A 160 1.75 14.03 5.42
C ASN A 160 1.28 14.92 4.25
N TYR A 161 0.09 14.64 3.72
CA TYR A 161 -0.49 15.25 2.52
C TYR A 161 -1.38 16.48 2.77
N GLY A 162 -1.35 17.04 3.98
CA GLY A 162 -2.01 18.30 4.31
C GLY A 162 -3.52 18.27 4.06
N MET A 163 -4.01 19.25 3.30
CA MET A 163 -5.44 19.43 2.99
C MET A 163 -6.16 18.19 2.43
N GLU A 164 -5.44 17.24 1.83
CA GLU A 164 -6.01 15.99 1.33
C GLU A 164 -6.75 15.21 2.43
N TRP A 165 -6.42 15.43 3.71
CA TRP A 165 -7.18 14.88 4.84
C TRP A 165 -8.68 15.10 4.72
N GLY A 166 -9.13 16.25 4.21
CA GLY A 166 -10.56 16.49 4.03
C GLY A 166 -11.20 15.52 3.02
N GLY A 167 -10.45 15.10 1.99
CA GLY A 167 -10.93 14.10 1.03
C GLY A 167 -11.21 12.73 1.67
N ASN A 168 -10.64 12.39 2.83
CA ASN A 168 -10.95 11.14 3.55
C ASN A 168 -12.38 11.14 4.13
N LEU A 169 -12.99 12.33 4.23
CA LEU A 169 -14.31 12.55 4.79
C LEU A 169 -15.34 12.92 3.70
N ARG A 170 -14.92 12.92 2.43
CA ARG A 170 -15.76 13.25 1.27
C ARG A 170 -16.33 11.96 0.67
N ILE A 171 -17.43 11.50 1.23
CA ILE A 171 -18.07 10.22 0.89
C ILE A 171 -18.81 10.34 -0.45
N GLY A 172 -19.51 11.46 -0.68
CA GLY A 172 -20.37 11.66 -1.84
C GLY A 172 -21.58 10.71 -1.87
N ASN A 173 -22.39 10.76 -2.92
CA ASN A 173 -23.59 9.92 -3.10
C ASN A 173 -23.36 8.69 -4.00
N GLY A 174 -22.13 8.51 -4.50
CA GLY A 174 -21.78 7.46 -5.46
C GLY A 174 -21.67 6.07 -4.85
N GLU A 175 -21.33 5.11 -5.71
CA GLU A 175 -20.94 3.75 -5.31
C GLU A 175 -19.53 3.74 -4.69
N ASN A 176 -18.58 4.47 -5.27
CA ASN A 176 -17.27 4.70 -4.68
C ASN A 176 -17.28 5.90 -3.75
N HIS A 177 -16.41 5.86 -2.73
CA HIS A 177 -16.15 7.00 -1.85
C HIS A 177 -15.51 8.14 -2.67
N LEU A 178 -16.22 9.26 -2.81
CA LEU A 178 -15.89 10.30 -3.78
C LEU A 178 -14.45 10.83 -3.67
N GLY A 179 -13.96 11.10 -2.46
CA GLY A 179 -12.60 11.60 -2.27
C GLY A 179 -11.50 10.61 -2.69
N PHE A 180 -11.77 9.29 -2.56
CA PHE A 180 -10.84 8.25 -2.99
C PHE A 180 -10.98 7.99 -4.49
N ASP A 181 -12.19 8.09 -5.03
CA ASP A 181 -12.50 7.93 -6.45
C ASP A 181 -11.82 9.01 -7.30
N ILE A 182 -11.82 10.27 -6.83
CA ILE A 182 -11.06 11.36 -7.46
C ILE A 182 -9.56 11.06 -7.44
N GLY A 183 -9.03 10.59 -6.30
CA GLY A 183 -7.63 10.17 -6.20
C GLY A 183 -7.29 9.06 -7.19
N LYS A 184 -8.14 8.05 -7.29
CA LYS A 184 -8.03 6.93 -8.22
C LYS A 184 -7.99 7.40 -9.67
N GLU A 185 -8.86 8.32 -10.08
CA GLU A 185 -8.84 8.86 -11.44
C GLU A 185 -7.52 9.59 -11.76
N ILE A 186 -7.00 10.38 -10.82
CA ILE A 186 -5.71 11.06 -10.96
C ILE A 186 -4.59 10.03 -11.15
N ILE A 187 -4.54 9.00 -10.30
CA ILE A 187 -3.49 7.98 -10.35
C ILE A 187 -3.59 7.11 -11.61
N LEU A 188 -4.78 6.66 -12.00
CA LEU A 188 -4.97 5.87 -13.23
C LEU A 188 -4.52 6.63 -14.48
N ASN A 189 -4.85 7.92 -14.58
CA ASN A 189 -4.40 8.74 -15.70
C ASN A 189 -2.87 8.88 -15.71
N TYR A 190 -2.24 9.04 -14.54
CA TYR A 190 -0.78 9.11 -14.47
C TYR A 190 -0.09 7.78 -14.79
N ILE A 191 -0.60 6.64 -14.30
CA ILE A 191 -0.10 5.31 -14.67
C ILE A 191 -0.20 5.11 -16.19
N ASN A 192 -1.33 5.49 -16.78
CA ASN A 192 -1.53 5.40 -18.23
C ASN A 192 -0.53 6.26 -19.01
N ASP A 193 -0.32 7.52 -18.59
CA ASP A 193 0.69 8.38 -19.20
C ASP A 193 2.13 7.89 -18.99
N TYR A 194 2.41 7.26 -17.85
CA TYR A 194 3.69 6.64 -17.57
C TYR A 194 3.97 5.50 -18.56
N PHE A 195 3.01 4.59 -18.78
CA PHE A 195 3.17 3.49 -19.77
C PHE A 195 3.23 3.96 -21.21
N ARG A 196 2.66 5.13 -21.52
CA ARG A 196 2.79 5.76 -22.83
C ARG A 196 4.18 6.34 -23.08
N THR A 197 4.79 6.93 -22.04
CA THR A 197 6.00 7.76 -22.18
C THR A 197 7.28 7.02 -21.82
N GLU A 198 7.20 6.04 -20.95
CA GLU A 198 8.34 5.26 -20.49
C GLU A 198 8.47 3.96 -21.28
N LYS A 199 9.69 3.65 -21.71
CA LYS A 199 9.98 2.36 -22.35
C LYS A 199 9.97 1.26 -21.30
N LEU A 200 9.00 0.35 -21.39
CA LEU A 200 8.94 -0.91 -20.63
C LEU A 200 9.46 -2.05 -21.51
N ASP A 201 10.22 -2.97 -20.94
CA ASP A 201 10.85 -4.06 -21.67
C ASP A 201 10.46 -5.42 -21.07
N GLY A 202 10.04 -6.35 -21.93
CA GLY A 202 9.53 -7.65 -21.52
C GLY A 202 8.19 -7.57 -20.78
N ARG A 203 7.88 -8.61 -20.00
CA ARG A 203 6.63 -8.75 -19.23
C ARG A 203 6.58 -7.73 -18.09
N VAL A 204 5.46 -7.04 -17.91
CA VAL A 204 5.31 -6.01 -16.87
C VAL A 204 4.75 -6.64 -15.59
N LYS A 205 5.36 -6.29 -14.45
CA LYS A 205 4.87 -6.63 -13.10
C LYS A 205 4.62 -5.34 -12.33
N LEU A 206 3.38 -5.09 -11.92
CA LEU A 206 2.95 -3.82 -11.33
C LEU A 206 2.62 -3.99 -9.85
N LEU A 207 3.36 -3.34 -8.96
CA LEU A 207 3.05 -3.21 -7.54
C LEU A 207 2.37 -1.88 -7.25
N ILE A 208 1.23 -1.92 -6.58
CA ILE A 208 0.44 -0.75 -6.17
C ILE A 208 0.26 -0.81 -4.64
N PRO A 209 1.21 -0.26 -3.87
CA PRO A 209 1.13 -0.23 -2.41
C PRO A 209 0.46 1.05 -1.92
N GLY A 210 -0.30 0.96 -0.83
CA GLY A 210 -0.90 2.14 -0.19
C GLY A 210 -1.23 1.92 1.29
N TYR A 211 -1.07 2.95 2.10
CA TYR A 211 -1.44 2.97 3.52
C TYR A 211 -2.55 3.99 3.77
N SER A 212 -3.53 3.67 4.63
CA SER A 212 -4.64 4.56 4.98
C SER A 212 -5.36 5.08 3.72
N ARG A 213 -5.50 6.40 3.54
CA ARG A 213 -6.01 7.04 2.29
C ARG A 213 -5.39 6.46 1.02
N GLY A 214 -4.05 6.32 1.00
CA GLY A 214 -3.34 5.79 -0.16
C GLY A 214 -3.71 4.34 -0.44
N GLY A 215 -4.04 3.58 0.61
CA GLY A 215 -4.56 2.22 0.53
C GLY A 215 -5.94 2.15 -0.13
N SER A 216 -6.87 3.02 0.25
CA SER A 216 -8.20 3.09 -0.41
C SER A 216 -8.10 3.47 -1.89
N ILE A 217 -7.20 4.40 -2.23
CA ILE A 217 -6.93 4.77 -3.63
C ILE A 217 -6.32 3.57 -4.37
N ALA A 218 -5.34 2.88 -3.77
CA ALA A 218 -4.71 1.68 -4.36
C ALA A 218 -5.73 0.56 -4.58
N ASN A 219 -6.65 0.35 -3.62
CA ASN A 219 -7.73 -0.63 -3.71
C ASN A 219 -8.64 -0.35 -4.92
N LEU A 220 -9.11 0.90 -5.08
CA LEU A 220 -9.94 1.29 -6.22
C LEU A 220 -9.18 1.19 -7.55
N VAL A 221 -7.90 1.58 -7.58
CA VAL A 221 -7.05 1.45 -8.78
C VAL A 221 -6.92 -0.03 -9.16
N GLY A 222 -6.62 -0.91 -8.20
CA GLY A 222 -6.56 -2.35 -8.41
C GLY A 222 -7.86 -2.93 -8.96
N GLY A 223 -8.99 -2.64 -8.29
CA GLY A 223 -10.29 -3.14 -8.71
C GLY A 223 -10.66 -2.72 -10.14
N GLU A 224 -10.44 -1.45 -10.49
CA GLU A 224 -10.73 -0.99 -11.85
C GLU A 224 -9.77 -1.56 -12.90
N LEU A 225 -8.50 -1.82 -12.57
CA LEU A 225 -7.55 -2.52 -13.43
C LEU A 225 -7.99 -3.97 -13.70
N ASP A 226 -8.45 -4.69 -12.67
CA ASP A 226 -8.80 -6.10 -12.77
C ASP A 226 -10.11 -6.34 -13.55
N ASP A 227 -11.12 -5.46 -13.41
CA ASP A 227 -12.36 -5.58 -14.18
C ASP A 227 -12.38 -4.78 -15.50
N GLY A 228 -11.34 -3.99 -15.76
CA GLY A 228 -11.18 -3.19 -16.97
C GLY A 228 -12.03 -1.91 -17.00
N SER A 229 -12.75 -1.58 -15.92
CA SER A 229 -13.56 -0.36 -15.85
C SER A 229 -12.73 0.92 -15.81
N TYR A 230 -11.42 0.83 -15.53
CA TYR A 230 -10.46 1.93 -15.56
C TYR A 230 -10.49 2.72 -16.88
N ALA A 231 -10.87 2.06 -17.99
CA ALA A 231 -10.94 2.69 -19.31
C ALA A 231 -11.88 3.90 -19.36
N LYS A 232 -12.90 3.95 -18.48
CA LYS A 232 -13.82 5.10 -18.35
C LYS A 232 -13.15 6.33 -17.73
N SER A 233 -12.13 6.11 -16.91
CA SER A 233 -11.38 7.15 -16.18
C SER A 233 -10.28 7.78 -17.04
N LEU A 234 -9.91 7.17 -18.18
CA LEU A 234 -8.78 7.61 -19.00
C LEU A 234 -9.11 8.81 -19.90
N LYS A 235 -8.22 9.81 -19.88
CA LYS A 235 -8.31 11.01 -20.73
C LYS A 235 -7.56 10.87 -22.05
N ASN A 236 -6.63 9.92 -22.12
CA ASN A 236 -5.76 9.66 -23.28
C ASN A 236 -5.98 8.22 -23.79
N ALA A 237 -5.31 7.87 -24.89
CA ALA A 237 -5.30 6.49 -25.39
C ALA A 237 -4.89 5.48 -24.31
N ASP A 238 -5.48 4.29 -24.36
CA ASP A 238 -5.32 3.23 -23.36
C ASP A 238 -3.97 2.51 -23.50
N SER A 239 -2.94 3.11 -22.89
CA SER A 239 -1.58 2.57 -22.81
C SER A 239 -1.46 1.45 -21.77
N ILE A 240 -2.36 1.39 -20.79
CA ILE A 240 -2.47 0.26 -19.85
C ILE A 240 -2.81 -1.03 -20.59
N LYS A 241 -3.84 -0.99 -21.44
CA LYS A 241 -4.20 -2.13 -22.30
C LYS A 241 -3.09 -2.48 -23.28
N THR A 242 -2.39 -1.48 -23.80
CA THR A 242 -1.25 -1.69 -24.72
C THR A 242 -0.07 -2.37 -24.02
N ALA A 243 0.17 -2.07 -22.74
CA ALA A 243 1.20 -2.73 -21.93
C ALA A 243 0.86 -4.21 -21.64
N GLY A 244 -0.41 -4.61 -21.74
CA GLY A 244 -0.82 -6.02 -21.70
C GLY A 244 -0.50 -6.73 -20.38
N ILE A 245 -0.62 -6.03 -19.25
CA ILE A 245 -0.31 -6.57 -17.92
C ILE A 245 -1.26 -7.73 -17.61
N ALA A 246 -0.70 -8.89 -17.26
CA ALA A 246 -1.52 -10.01 -16.81
C ALA A 246 -2.01 -9.74 -15.38
N LYS A 247 -3.24 -10.13 -15.05
CA LYS A 247 -3.83 -9.89 -13.72
C LYS A 247 -2.98 -10.48 -12.59
N ASN A 248 -2.38 -11.65 -12.82
CA ASN A 248 -1.49 -12.30 -11.85
C ASN A 248 -0.10 -11.63 -11.72
N ASP A 249 0.14 -10.52 -12.42
CA ASP A 249 1.29 -9.65 -12.29
C ASP A 249 0.92 -8.26 -11.75
N ILE A 250 -0.33 -8.07 -11.31
CA ILE A 250 -0.79 -6.85 -10.63
C ILE A 250 -0.87 -7.18 -9.14
N TYR A 251 0.05 -6.65 -8.34
CA TYR A 251 0.16 -6.87 -6.90
C TYR A 251 -0.37 -5.63 -6.20
N VAL A 252 -1.47 -5.74 -5.47
CA VAL A 252 -2.03 -4.61 -4.71
C VAL A 252 -2.01 -4.97 -3.24
N TYR A 253 -1.26 -4.19 -2.45
CA TYR A 253 -1.17 -4.35 -1.01
C TYR A 253 -1.62 -3.06 -0.35
N THR A 254 -2.69 -3.14 0.43
CA THR A 254 -3.23 -2.01 1.17
C THR A 254 -3.07 -2.27 2.67
N PHE A 255 -2.86 -1.20 3.43
CA PHE A 255 -2.63 -1.27 4.86
C PHE A 255 -3.52 -0.26 5.57
N GLU A 256 -4.32 -0.75 6.52
CA GLU A 256 -5.26 0.08 7.30
C GLU A 256 -6.11 1.01 6.42
N ALA A 257 -6.50 0.54 5.24
CA ALA A 257 -7.28 1.32 4.28
C ALA A 257 -8.71 1.51 4.79
N PRO A 258 -9.27 2.74 4.76
CA PRO A 258 -10.71 2.95 4.87
C PRO A 258 -11.50 2.27 3.74
N GLN A 259 -12.72 1.83 4.05
CA GLN A 259 -13.64 1.25 3.07
C GLN A 259 -13.93 2.25 1.94
N CYS A 260 -13.98 1.78 0.69
CA CYS A 260 -13.90 2.67 -0.46
C CYS A 260 -14.95 2.45 -1.56
N THR A 261 -15.68 1.33 -1.56
CA THR A 261 -16.71 1.07 -2.57
C THR A 261 -17.91 0.31 -2.01
N LYS A 262 -19.09 0.48 -2.63
CA LYS A 262 -20.30 -0.31 -2.37
C LYS A 262 -20.64 -1.27 -3.51
N LYS A 263 -19.72 -1.46 -4.45
CA LYS A 263 -19.95 -2.31 -5.61
C LYS A 263 -20.22 -3.75 -5.15
N ASN A 264 -21.11 -4.45 -5.84
CA ASN A 264 -21.35 -5.86 -5.60
C ASN A 264 -20.22 -6.73 -6.19
N GLY A 265 -19.97 -7.89 -5.59
CA GLY A 265 -18.96 -8.86 -6.08
C GLY A 265 -17.52 -8.40 -5.86
N VAL A 266 -17.28 -7.52 -4.89
CA VAL A 266 -15.93 -7.02 -4.55
C VAL A 266 -14.97 -8.13 -4.08
N ASP A 267 -15.51 -9.26 -3.65
CA ASP A 267 -14.84 -10.47 -3.19
C ASP A 267 -14.72 -11.54 -4.30
N ASP A 268 -15.13 -11.22 -5.53
CA ASP A 268 -14.97 -12.13 -6.68
C ASP A 268 -13.50 -12.49 -6.89
N SER A 269 -13.26 -13.73 -7.36
CA SER A 269 -11.92 -14.27 -7.55
C SER A 269 -11.03 -13.48 -8.50
N ILE A 270 -11.58 -12.54 -9.28
CA ILE A 270 -10.83 -11.65 -10.15
C ILE A 270 -10.05 -10.57 -9.39
N TYR A 271 -10.44 -10.28 -8.14
CA TYR A 271 -9.85 -9.27 -7.26
C TYR A 271 -8.92 -9.88 -6.20
N GLY A 272 -8.67 -11.20 -6.25
CA GLY A 272 -7.88 -11.93 -5.25
C GLY A 272 -6.39 -11.53 -5.17
N ASN A 273 -5.92 -10.69 -6.09
CA ASN A 273 -4.61 -10.06 -6.10
C ASN A 273 -4.55 -8.73 -5.33
N ILE A 274 -5.68 -8.30 -4.75
CA ILE A 274 -5.80 -7.15 -3.87
C ILE A 274 -5.86 -7.66 -2.44
N VAL A 275 -4.80 -7.42 -1.68
CA VAL A 275 -4.67 -7.86 -0.28
C VAL A 275 -4.77 -6.65 0.63
N ASN A 276 -5.81 -6.61 1.47
CA ASN A 276 -6.04 -5.55 2.44
C ASN A 276 -5.63 -6.03 3.83
N ILE A 277 -4.53 -5.48 4.36
CA ILE A 277 -3.99 -5.84 5.68
C ILE A 277 -4.50 -4.83 6.70
N MET A 278 -5.25 -5.30 7.70
CA MET A 278 -5.93 -4.45 8.67
C MET A 278 -5.69 -4.92 10.10
N ASN A 279 -5.59 -3.99 11.03
CA ASN A 279 -5.62 -4.28 12.45
C ASN A 279 -7.08 -4.25 12.93
N PRO A 280 -7.62 -5.34 13.52
CA PRO A 280 -8.98 -5.35 14.06
C PRO A 280 -9.24 -4.24 15.09
N ASN A 281 -8.19 -3.78 15.78
CA ASN A 281 -8.25 -2.72 16.78
C ASN A 281 -8.05 -1.31 16.19
N ASP A 282 -7.86 -1.17 14.88
CA ASP A 282 -7.77 0.13 14.21
C ASP A 282 -9.18 0.60 13.79
N TYR A 283 -9.46 1.87 14.12
CA TYR A 283 -10.74 2.50 13.83
C TYR A 283 -10.82 3.07 12.40
N VAL A 284 -9.69 3.29 11.74
CA VAL A 284 -9.66 3.94 10.42
C VAL A 284 -10.20 3.03 9.30
N PRO A 285 -9.91 1.72 9.25
CA PRO A 285 -10.55 0.82 8.29
C PRO A 285 -12.07 0.70 8.49
N LYS A 286 -12.52 0.94 9.72
CA LYS A 286 -13.94 0.95 10.11
C LYS A 286 -14.63 2.28 9.79
N PHE A 287 -13.83 3.30 9.45
CA PHE A 287 -14.30 4.58 8.95
C PHE A 287 -14.78 4.42 7.50
N VAL A 288 -15.81 5.19 7.12
CA VAL A 288 -16.65 4.96 5.93
C VAL A 288 -17.58 3.76 6.18
N MET A 289 -18.79 4.10 6.62
CA MET A 289 -19.66 3.19 7.35
C MET A 289 -20.06 1.97 6.53
N LYS A 290 -19.65 0.79 7.02
CA LYS A 290 -20.10 -0.53 6.56
C LYS A 290 -21.62 -0.64 6.45
N ASP A 291 -22.33 0.03 7.37
CA ASP A 291 -23.80 0.06 7.40
C ASP A 291 -24.42 0.78 6.18
N TRP A 292 -23.63 1.57 5.45
CA TRP A 292 -24.02 2.14 4.16
C TRP A 292 -23.61 1.28 2.97
N GLY A 293 -23.08 0.08 3.23
CA GLY A 293 -22.67 -0.90 2.22
C GLY A 293 -21.25 -0.72 1.71
N PHE A 294 -20.45 0.17 2.30
CA PHE A 294 -19.05 0.33 1.90
C PHE A 294 -18.22 -0.88 2.33
N THR A 295 -17.19 -1.17 1.54
CA THR A 295 -16.25 -2.29 1.71
C THR A 295 -15.01 -2.05 0.82
N HIS A 296 -14.14 -3.05 0.72
CA HIS A 296 -12.94 -3.10 -0.11
C HIS A 296 -13.08 -4.12 -1.24
N TYR A 297 -12.38 -3.91 -2.36
CA TYR A 297 -12.09 -5.01 -3.30
C TYR A 297 -11.07 -5.97 -2.71
N GLY A 298 -11.21 -7.26 -3.03
CA GLY A 298 -10.20 -8.29 -2.79
C GLY A 298 -10.31 -8.98 -1.43
N VAL A 299 -9.17 -9.51 -0.97
CA VAL A 299 -9.09 -10.34 0.23
C VAL A 299 -8.68 -9.49 1.43
N GLU A 300 -9.31 -9.76 2.57
CA GLU A 300 -8.99 -9.10 3.84
C GLU A 300 -8.11 -10.02 4.70
N TYR A 301 -7.01 -9.45 5.19
CA TYR A 301 -6.07 -10.10 6.08
C TYR A 301 -5.97 -9.27 7.36
N TYR A 302 -6.25 -9.89 8.49
CA TYR A 302 -6.23 -9.27 9.80
C TYR A 302 -4.93 -9.57 10.53
N LEU A 303 -4.37 -8.53 11.15
CA LEU A 303 -3.31 -8.63 12.13
C LEU A 303 -3.82 -9.28 13.43
N PRO A 304 -2.93 -9.78 14.31
CA PRO A 304 -3.35 -10.40 15.56
C PRO A 304 -4.15 -9.45 16.46
N SER A 305 -5.24 -9.95 17.02
CA SER A 305 -6.04 -9.34 18.08
C SER A 305 -6.56 -10.44 19.01
N ALA A 306 -6.99 -10.08 20.23
CA ALA A 306 -7.64 -11.05 21.11
C ALA A 306 -9.03 -11.49 20.59
N GLU A 307 -9.62 -10.75 19.64
CA GLU A 307 -10.90 -11.09 19.00
C GLU A 307 -10.75 -12.20 17.94
N ASN A 308 -9.61 -12.27 17.24
CA ASN A 308 -9.37 -13.23 16.15
C ASN A 308 -8.31 -14.30 16.47
N CYS A 309 -7.59 -14.21 17.61
CA CYS A 309 -6.50 -15.13 17.96
C CYS A 309 -6.67 -15.73 19.36
N ALA A 310 -6.72 -17.07 19.46
CA ALA A 310 -6.73 -17.77 20.75
C ALA A 310 -5.41 -17.68 21.54
N ASN A 311 -4.28 -17.37 20.88
CA ASN A 311 -2.95 -17.25 21.49
C ASN A 311 -2.39 -15.81 21.39
N TYR A 312 -3.27 -14.81 21.57
CA TYR A 312 -2.91 -13.40 21.40
C TYR A 312 -1.75 -12.96 22.29
N SER A 313 -1.64 -13.46 23.53
CA SER A 313 -0.58 -13.03 24.47
C SER A 313 0.83 -13.29 23.92
N ALA A 314 1.06 -14.39 23.20
CA ALA A 314 2.35 -14.67 22.56
C ALA A 314 2.64 -13.70 21.40
N TYR A 315 1.63 -13.37 20.60
CA TYR A 315 1.75 -12.38 19.53
C TYR A 315 2.00 -10.98 20.10
N TYR A 316 1.32 -10.62 21.20
CA TYR A 316 1.51 -9.38 21.94
C TYR A 316 2.94 -9.23 22.45
N GLU A 317 3.49 -10.26 23.12
CA GLU A 317 4.88 -10.23 23.59
C GLU A 317 5.88 -10.03 22.45
N ASN A 318 5.66 -10.69 21.32
CA ASN A 318 6.54 -10.59 20.16
C ASN A 318 6.47 -9.20 19.52
N VAL A 319 5.27 -8.63 19.34
CA VAL A 319 5.14 -7.30 18.76
C VAL A 319 5.72 -6.22 19.69
N CYS A 320 5.58 -6.37 21.02
CA CYS A 320 6.20 -5.44 21.96
C CYS A 320 7.73 -5.46 21.84
N LYS A 321 8.36 -6.65 21.77
CA LYS A 321 9.81 -6.78 21.58
C LYS A 321 10.28 -6.18 20.25
N THR A 322 9.55 -6.46 19.17
CA THR A 322 9.83 -5.91 17.85
C THR A 322 9.71 -4.39 17.83
N PHE A 323 8.64 -3.84 18.39
CA PHE A 323 8.44 -2.40 18.49
C PHE A 323 9.53 -1.72 19.32
N ASP A 324 9.82 -2.25 20.50
CA ASP A 324 10.85 -1.67 21.38
C ASP A 324 12.24 -1.70 20.71
N THR A 325 12.48 -2.66 19.81
CA THR A 325 13.70 -2.70 18.97
C THR A 325 13.66 -1.67 17.83
N LEU A 326 12.54 -1.57 17.11
CA LEU A 326 12.38 -0.62 16.00
C LEU A 326 12.38 0.84 16.48
N MET A 327 12.00 1.08 17.73
CA MET A 327 11.75 2.42 18.29
C MET A 327 12.72 2.80 19.42
N ASP A 328 13.82 2.06 19.62
CA ASP A 328 14.77 2.20 20.75
C ASP A 328 15.32 3.63 20.89
N ASP A 329 15.51 4.35 19.78
CA ASP A 329 16.05 5.71 19.72
C ASP A 329 14.98 6.82 19.89
N THR A 330 13.70 6.46 19.94
CA THR A 330 12.59 7.44 19.95
C THR A 330 11.98 7.69 21.34
N GLY A 331 12.35 6.87 22.32
CA GLY A 331 11.75 6.90 23.67
C GLY A 331 10.31 6.38 23.75
N LYS A 332 9.71 5.93 22.64
CA LYS A 332 8.37 5.33 22.61
C LYS A 332 8.39 3.97 23.32
N LYS A 333 7.23 3.58 23.84
CA LYS A 333 7.05 2.32 24.58
C LYS A 333 5.89 1.53 24.01
N SER A 334 6.11 0.24 23.85
CA SER A 334 5.10 -0.71 23.38
C SER A 334 3.79 -0.66 24.20
N SER A 335 3.87 -0.43 25.52
CA SER A 335 2.71 -0.31 26.42
C SER A 335 1.70 0.79 26.06
N SER A 336 2.09 1.77 25.24
CA SER A 336 1.23 2.89 24.83
C SER A 336 0.75 2.78 23.38
N ASN A 337 1.13 1.70 22.68
CA ASN A 337 0.91 1.52 21.23
C ASN A 337 0.17 0.23 20.88
N PHE A 338 0.16 -0.76 21.78
CA PHE A 338 -0.55 -2.02 21.60
C PHE A 338 -1.52 -2.26 22.75
N TYR A 339 -2.71 -2.74 22.41
CA TYR A 339 -3.69 -3.17 23.40
C TYR A 339 -3.22 -4.43 24.11
N SER A 340 -3.36 -4.48 25.44
CA SER A 340 -3.19 -5.71 26.19
C SER A 340 -4.22 -6.75 25.72
N GLU A 341 -4.05 -8.02 26.10
CA GLU A 341 -5.06 -9.03 25.78
C GLU A 341 -6.44 -8.68 26.35
N GLU A 342 -6.50 -8.15 27.58
CA GLU A 342 -7.76 -7.75 28.21
C GLU A 342 -8.44 -6.64 27.41
N ASP A 343 -7.69 -5.60 27.05
CA ASP A 343 -8.23 -4.47 26.29
C ASP A 343 -8.60 -4.88 24.85
N SER A 344 -7.79 -5.71 24.19
CA SER A 344 -8.00 -6.10 22.80
C SER A 344 -9.24 -6.96 22.57
N ARG A 345 -9.86 -7.54 23.61
CA ARG A 345 -11.01 -8.46 23.47
C ARG A 345 -12.29 -7.79 22.99
N SER A 346 -12.41 -6.48 23.15
CA SER A 346 -13.65 -5.76 22.82
C SER A 346 -13.44 -4.46 22.05
N VAL A 347 -12.18 -4.06 21.79
CA VAL A 347 -11.90 -2.77 21.15
C VAL A 347 -12.37 -2.75 19.70
N GLY A 348 -12.15 -3.82 18.94
CA GLY A 348 -12.62 -3.93 17.56
C GLY A 348 -14.13 -3.87 17.47
N ALA A 349 -14.82 -4.64 18.32
CA ALA A 349 -16.28 -4.64 18.44
C ALA A 349 -16.85 -3.29 18.93
N MET A 350 -16.14 -2.62 19.86
CA MET A 350 -16.52 -1.28 20.34
C MET A 350 -16.46 -0.27 19.20
N PHE A 351 -15.39 -0.28 18.40
CA PHE A 351 -15.29 0.62 17.24
C PHE A 351 -16.37 0.34 16.20
N ASP A 352 -16.66 -0.92 15.89
CA ASP A 352 -17.76 -1.27 14.99
C ASP A 352 -19.09 -0.72 15.51
N SER A 353 -19.39 -0.93 16.80
CA SER A 353 -20.61 -0.40 17.41
C SER A 353 -20.67 1.13 17.35
N LEU A 354 -19.56 1.82 17.66
CA LEU A 354 -19.50 3.28 17.61
C LEU A 354 -19.74 3.81 16.18
N MET A 355 -19.10 3.21 15.18
CA MET A 355 -19.24 3.62 13.78
C MET A 355 -20.66 3.34 13.26
N SER A 356 -21.26 2.20 13.61
CA SER A 356 -22.66 1.88 13.27
C SER A 356 -23.65 2.86 13.88
N LYS A 357 -23.48 3.24 15.15
CA LYS A 357 -24.34 4.25 15.79
C LYS A 357 -24.19 5.62 15.14
N LEU A 358 -22.96 6.01 14.81
CA LEU A 358 -22.71 7.26 14.08
C LEU A 358 -23.39 7.23 12.70
N ALA A 359 -23.40 6.06 12.03
CA ALA A 359 -24.03 5.86 10.73
C ALA A 359 -25.54 5.95 10.76
N ASN A 360 -26.17 5.23 11.69
CA ASN A 360 -27.61 4.97 11.67
C ASN A 360 -28.40 5.97 12.51
N GLU A 361 -27.82 6.49 13.59
CA GLU A 361 -28.53 7.36 14.53
C GLU A 361 -28.25 8.84 14.26
N ILE A 362 -26.99 9.17 13.93
CA ILE A 362 -26.54 10.56 13.77
C ILE A 362 -26.62 11.00 12.31
N PHE A 363 -25.89 10.31 11.44
CA PHE A 363 -25.89 10.66 10.02
C PHE A 363 -27.10 10.09 9.28
N VAL A 364 -27.69 8.99 9.78
CA VAL A 364 -28.91 8.31 9.30
C VAL A 364 -28.78 7.66 7.93
N SER A 365 -28.14 8.34 6.97
CA SER A 365 -27.90 7.83 5.63
C SER A 365 -26.74 8.58 4.97
N GLN A 366 -26.13 7.95 3.95
CA GLN A 366 -25.14 8.59 3.09
C GLN A 366 -25.67 9.90 2.48
N GLU A 367 -26.91 9.94 1.98
CA GLU A 367 -27.49 11.15 1.39
C GLU A 367 -27.61 12.29 2.41
N ASN A 368 -28.04 11.97 3.63
CA ASN A 368 -28.16 12.96 4.70
C ASN A 368 -26.77 13.44 5.19
N TYR A 369 -25.77 12.55 5.23
CA TYR A 369 -24.36 12.90 5.45
C TYR A 369 -23.87 13.95 4.45
N VAL A 370 -24.00 13.65 3.15
CA VAL A 370 -23.56 14.53 2.06
C VAL A 370 -24.27 15.87 2.11
N LYS A 371 -25.59 15.85 2.37
CA LYS A 371 -26.42 17.06 2.35
C LYS A 371 -26.13 18.00 3.53
N LYS A 372 -25.86 17.48 4.72
CA LYS A 372 -25.81 18.28 5.97
C LYS A 372 -24.42 18.40 6.58
N TYR A 373 -23.59 17.37 6.49
CA TYR A 373 -22.39 17.26 7.32
C TYR A 373 -21.09 17.30 6.51
N GLU A 374 -21.08 16.72 5.30
CA GLU A 374 -19.87 16.51 4.49
C GLU A 374 -19.03 17.78 4.32
N ASP A 375 -19.59 18.88 3.82
CA ASP A 375 -18.85 20.14 3.60
C ASP A 375 -18.15 20.64 4.87
N GLY A 376 -18.82 20.52 6.03
CA GLY A 376 -18.28 20.92 7.33
C GLY A 376 -17.16 20.00 7.81
N ILE A 377 -17.38 18.68 7.72
CA ILE A 377 -16.40 17.67 8.16
C ILE A 377 -15.16 17.70 7.26
N VAL A 378 -15.32 17.75 5.94
CA VAL A 378 -14.23 17.86 4.95
C VAL A 378 -13.38 19.08 5.25
N PHE A 379 -14.00 20.23 5.51
CA PHE A 379 -13.29 21.45 5.89
C PHE A 379 -12.49 21.27 7.18
N ILE A 380 -13.13 20.76 8.25
CA ILE A 380 -12.48 20.58 9.55
C ILE A 380 -11.26 19.66 9.40
N ALA A 381 -11.44 18.53 8.73
CA ALA A 381 -10.38 17.56 8.53
C ALA A 381 -9.22 18.13 7.71
N GLY A 382 -9.48 18.80 6.58
CA GLY A 382 -8.39 19.37 5.79
C GLY A 382 -7.63 20.48 6.50
N GLN A 383 -8.33 21.43 7.13
CA GLN A 383 -7.69 22.62 7.71
C GLN A 383 -7.03 22.36 9.07
N TYR A 384 -7.68 21.60 9.95
CA TYR A 384 -7.20 21.45 11.32
C TYR A 384 -6.40 20.18 11.54
N ILE A 385 -6.78 19.07 10.90
CA ILE A 385 -5.99 17.83 10.95
C ILE A 385 -4.86 17.93 9.93
N GLY A 386 -5.19 18.28 8.69
CA GLY A 386 -4.23 18.33 7.58
C GLY A 386 -3.19 19.45 7.71
N LYS A 387 -3.64 20.72 7.71
CA LYS A 387 -2.71 21.87 7.81
C LYS A 387 -2.17 22.14 9.21
N LYS A 388 -2.64 21.41 10.22
CA LYS A 388 -2.31 21.63 11.63
C LYS A 388 -2.43 23.12 12.01
N LEU A 389 -3.42 23.83 11.46
CA LEU A 389 -3.68 25.19 11.91
C LEU A 389 -3.91 25.12 13.41
N ASN A 390 -3.28 26.03 14.17
CA ASN A 390 -3.54 26.17 15.59
C ASN A 390 -5.06 26.22 15.73
N ALA A 391 -5.65 25.14 16.29
CA ALA A 391 -7.07 25.11 16.53
C ALA A 391 -7.37 26.37 17.32
N GLY A 392 -8.09 27.30 16.70
CA GLY A 392 -8.45 28.55 17.36
C GLY A 392 -9.11 28.24 18.70
N ASN A 393 -9.19 29.22 19.58
CA ASN A 393 -9.82 29.04 20.89
C ASN A 393 -11.19 28.35 20.80
N ALA A 394 -11.92 28.57 19.70
CA ALA A 394 -13.18 27.92 19.35
C ALA A 394 -13.15 26.38 19.26
N LEU A 395 -12.26 25.77 18.47
CA LEU A 395 -12.22 24.31 18.29
C LEU A 395 -11.60 23.58 19.49
N LYS A 396 -10.67 24.23 20.19
CA LYS A 396 -10.20 23.75 21.50
C LYS A 396 -11.33 23.79 22.52
N THR A 397 -12.12 24.86 22.55
CA THR A 397 -13.31 24.98 23.41
C THR A 397 -14.37 23.94 23.05
N LEU A 398 -14.60 23.67 21.77
CA LEU A 398 -15.49 22.61 21.30
C LEU A 398 -15.02 21.21 21.71
N GLY A 399 -13.73 20.90 21.55
CA GLY A 399 -13.14 19.65 22.02
C GLY A 399 -13.27 19.48 23.55
N VAL A 400 -13.10 20.57 24.31
CA VAL A 400 -13.33 20.60 25.75
C VAL A 400 -14.80 20.39 26.09
N ILE A 401 -15.74 21.02 25.37
CA ILE A 401 -17.19 20.85 25.58
C ILE A 401 -17.62 19.40 25.26
N LEU A 402 -17.13 18.82 24.17
CA LEU A 402 -17.36 17.41 23.80
C LEU A 402 -16.85 16.47 24.90
N SER A 403 -15.62 16.70 25.37
CA SER A 403 -15.01 15.92 26.46
C SER A 403 -15.79 16.08 27.77
N ALA A 404 -16.19 17.30 28.13
CA ALA A 404 -16.94 17.57 29.35
C ALA A 404 -18.38 17.02 29.30
N ALA A 405 -19.01 17.01 28.13
CA ALA A 405 -20.31 16.37 27.92
C ALA A 405 -20.21 14.85 28.05
N ALA A 406 -19.20 14.22 27.45
CA ALA A 406 -18.93 12.78 27.55
C ALA A 406 -18.64 12.35 29.00
N LEU A 407 -17.90 13.16 29.75
CA LEU A 407 -17.58 12.92 31.15
C LEU A 407 -18.78 13.18 32.09
N GLY A 408 -19.87 13.78 31.59
CA GLY A 408 -21.04 14.14 32.40
C GLY A 408 -20.81 15.36 33.30
N ILE A 409 -19.78 16.15 33.02
CA ILE A 409 -19.40 17.37 33.76
C ILE A 409 -20.36 18.52 33.43
N ILE A 410 -20.82 18.61 32.16
CA ILE A 410 -21.83 19.59 31.74
C ILE A 410 -23.21 18.94 31.76
N PRO A 411 -24.21 19.51 32.47
CA PRO A 411 -25.61 19.09 32.38
C PRO A 411 -26.12 19.33 30.95
N THR A 412 -26.26 18.27 30.18
CA THR A 412 -26.64 18.34 28.75
C THR A 412 -28.16 18.49 28.62
N ASN A 413 -28.67 19.70 28.86
CA ASN A 413 -29.99 20.04 28.33
C ASN A 413 -29.87 20.15 26.81
N MET A 414 -30.41 19.16 26.10
CA MET A 414 -30.31 19.06 24.64
C MET A 414 -31.06 20.21 23.94
N ASP A 415 -32.11 20.73 24.56
CA ASP A 415 -32.84 21.89 24.04
C ASP A 415 -31.96 23.14 24.05
N THR A 416 -31.07 23.26 25.05
CA THR A 416 -30.08 24.34 25.11
C THR A 416 -29.00 24.18 24.04
N ILE A 417 -28.49 22.96 23.82
CA ILE A 417 -27.47 22.68 22.80
C ILE A 417 -28.02 22.86 21.38
N LYS A 418 -29.30 22.56 21.15
CA LYS A 418 -29.97 22.76 19.86
C LYS A 418 -30.48 24.18 19.64
N SER A 419 -30.46 25.03 20.66
CA SER A 419 -31.01 26.39 20.59
C SER A 419 -30.27 27.29 19.60
N ASP A 420 -31.00 28.24 19.02
CA ASP A 420 -30.41 29.29 18.17
C ASP A 420 -29.34 30.10 18.90
N GLY A 421 -29.46 30.22 20.23
CA GLY A 421 -28.46 30.86 21.09
C GLY A 421 -27.14 30.09 21.13
N PHE A 422 -27.18 28.76 21.29
CA PHE A 422 -25.96 27.95 21.26
C PHE A 422 -25.36 27.88 19.86
N ARG A 423 -26.19 27.75 18.82
CA ARG A 423 -25.75 27.82 17.42
C ARG A 423 -25.03 29.15 17.14
N SER A 424 -25.59 30.26 17.62
CA SER A 424 -25.01 31.60 17.50
C SER A 424 -23.71 31.76 18.31
N TYR A 425 -23.62 31.12 19.49
CA TYR A 425 -22.38 31.06 20.27
C TYR A 425 -21.28 30.32 19.50
N ILE A 426 -21.55 29.13 18.96
CA ILE A 426 -20.57 28.39 18.15
C ILE A 426 -20.21 29.17 16.88
N ALA A 427 -21.17 29.79 16.21
CA ALA A 427 -20.90 30.64 15.04
C ALA A 427 -19.97 31.81 15.39
N GLY A 428 -20.20 32.48 16.52
CA GLY A 428 -19.33 33.55 17.01
C GLY A 428 -17.91 33.07 17.33
N GLN A 429 -17.79 31.91 17.99
CA GLN A 429 -16.50 31.29 18.25
C GLN A 429 -15.76 30.93 16.94
N ILE A 430 -16.44 30.35 15.96
CA ILE A 430 -15.86 30.07 14.65
C ILE A 430 -15.40 31.38 14.00
N ALA A 431 -16.20 32.45 14.03
CA ALA A 431 -15.86 33.76 13.47
C ALA A 431 -14.61 34.40 14.10
N GLU A 432 -14.38 34.18 15.40
CA GLU A 432 -13.19 34.66 16.13
C GLU A 432 -11.91 33.85 15.83
N SER A 433 -12.01 32.72 15.12
CA SER A 433 -10.84 31.92 14.74
C SER A 433 -10.14 32.44 13.47
N ASP A 434 -8.82 32.28 13.39
CA ASP A 434 -8.03 32.63 12.20
C ASP A 434 -8.47 31.86 10.93
N ALA A 435 -9.21 30.77 11.10
CA ALA A 435 -9.77 29.96 10.01
C ALA A 435 -11.07 30.54 9.42
N SER A 436 -11.68 31.55 10.06
CA SER A 436 -13.00 32.08 9.71
C SER A 436 -13.03 32.93 8.45
N GLN A 437 -11.92 33.59 8.12
CA GLN A 437 -11.86 34.56 7.02
C GLN A 437 -12.09 33.93 5.64
N ASN A 438 -11.99 32.59 5.55
CA ASN A 438 -12.15 31.83 4.31
C ASN A 438 -13.39 30.92 4.30
N LEU A 439 -14.27 31.03 5.32
CA LEU A 439 -15.43 30.15 5.47
C LEU A 439 -16.69 30.76 4.84
N THR A 440 -17.37 29.97 4.00
CA THR A 440 -18.72 30.30 3.53
C THR A 440 -19.74 30.08 4.65
N GLN A 441 -20.88 30.78 4.59
CA GLN A 441 -21.97 30.60 5.55
C GLN A 441 -22.46 29.14 5.61
N LYS A 442 -22.47 28.44 4.46
CA LYS A 442 -22.83 27.01 4.39
C LYS A 442 -21.85 26.13 5.16
N GLN A 443 -20.54 26.40 5.05
CA GLN A 443 -19.52 25.65 5.79
C GLN A 443 -19.59 25.93 7.29
N ILE A 444 -19.83 27.16 7.71
CA ILE A 444 -20.04 27.51 9.13
C ILE A 444 -21.23 26.73 9.69
N GLN A 445 -22.35 26.71 8.97
CA GLN A 445 -23.54 25.96 9.36
C GLN A 445 -23.25 24.44 9.45
N GLY A 446 -22.55 23.88 8.46
CA GLY A 446 -22.14 22.48 8.48
C GLY A 446 -21.26 22.13 9.68
N ILE A 447 -20.30 22.99 10.04
CA ILE A 447 -19.45 22.80 11.23
C ILE A 447 -20.30 22.77 12.51
N ILE A 448 -21.26 23.70 12.64
CA ILE A 448 -22.16 23.76 13.80
C ILE A 448 -23.00 22.48 13.89
N ASP A 449 -23.55 22.01 12.77
CA ASP A 449 -24.38 20.82 12.73
C ASP A 449 -23.57 19.55 13.10
N VAL A 450 -22.31 19.46 12.66
CA VAL A 450 -21.37 18.40 13.06
C VAL A 450 -21.11 18.41 14.56
N VAL A 451 -20.85 19.59 15.14
CA VAL A 451 -20.60 19.74 16.57
C VAL A 451 -21.80 19.26 17.39
N ILE A 452 -23.01 19.70 17.01
CA ILE A 452 -24.23 19.31 17.71
C ILE A 452 -24.44 17.79 17.60
N ALA A 453 -24.26 17.22 16.42
CA ALA A 453 -24.34 15.79 16.19
C ALA A 453 -23.36 14.98 17.06
N LEU A 454 -22.10 15.42 17.19
CA LEU A 454 -21.11 14.77 18.05
C LEU A 454 -21.44 14.90 19.54
N LEU A 455 -22.08 16.01 19.96
CA LEU A 455 -22.54 16.19 21.35
C LEU A 455 -23.74 15.29 21.68
N GLU A 456 -24.67 15.12 20.75
CA GLU A 456 -25.75 14.14 20.85
C GLU A 456 -25.20 12.73 20.98
N PHE A 457 -24.30 12.37 20.07
CA PHE A 457 -23.63 11.07 20.08
C PHE A 457 -22.93 10.79 21.41
N ALA A 458 -22.14 11.74 21.92
CA ALA A 458 -21.40 11.59 23.17
C ALA A 458 -22.31 11.49 24.40
N LYS A 459 -23.49 12.13 24.37
CA LYS A 459 -24.47 12.05 25.46
C LYS A 459 -25.14 10.67 25.48
N ASP A 460 -25.52 10.15 24.33
CA ASP A 460 -26.29 8.90 24.25
C ASP A 460 -25.37 7.67 24.34
N ASN A 461 -24.07 7.85 24.08
CA ASN A 461 -23.04 6.80 24.11
C ASN A 461 -21.95 7.03 25.17
N ARG A 462 -22.30 7.61 26.31
CA ARG A 462 -21.34 7.99 27.38
C ARG A 462 -20.40 6.87 27.80
N SER A 463 -20.88 5.64 27.92
CA SER A 463 -20.08 4.49 28.36
C SER A 463 -18.94 4.20 27.39
N ASP A 464 -19.28 4.06 26.11
CA ASP A 464 -18.36 3.72 25.03
C ASP A 464 -17.36 4.86 24.81
N VAL A 465 -17.83 6.12 24.84
CA VAL A 465 -16.96 7.31 24.73
C VAL A 465 -16.03 7.44 25.94
N LYS A 466 -16.48 7.10 27.15
CA LYS A 466 -15.60 7.08 28.34
C LYS A 466 -14.53 5.99 28.24
N ALA A 467 -14.86 4.80 27.74
CA ALA A 467 -13.88 3.74 27.50
C ALA A 467 -12.82 4.19 26.49
N LEU A 468 -13.25 4.79 25.37
CA LEU A 468 -12.36 5.35 24.36
C LEU A 468 -11.44 6.46 24.92
N LEU A 469 -11.97 7.36 25.75
CA LEU A 469 -11.17 8.39 26.42
C LEU A 469 -10.18 7.82 27.44
N GLY A 470 -10.55 6.75 28.14
CA GLY A 470 -9.66 6.05 29.09
C GLY A 470 -8.44 5.43 28.40
N GLN A 471 -8.57 5.06 27.13
CA GLN A 471 -7.52 4.45 26.31
C GLN A 471 -7.02 5.37 25.19
N LEU A 472 -7.27 6.69 25.30
CA LEU A 472 -7.08 7.65 24.20
C LEU A 472 -5.69 7.59 23.57
N ASN A 473 -4.64 7.38 24.36
CA ASN A 473 -3.28 7.25 23.84
C ASN A 473 -3.14 6.07 22.87
N THR A 474 -3.60 4.88 23.24
CA THR A 474 -3.54 3.69 22.38
C THR A 474 -4.45 3.86 21.17
N VAL A 475 -5.64 4.46 21.35
CA VAL A 475 -6.57 4.77 20.25
C VAL A 475 -5.93 5.69 19.21
N LEU A 476 -5.20 6.74 19.63
CA LEU A 476 -4.52 7.65 18.70
C LEU A 476 -3.29 7.02 18.04
N ASN A 477 -2.73 5.97 18.65
CA ASN A 477 -1.50 5.32 18.20
C ASN A 477 -1.74 4.08 17.33
N VAL A 478 -2.90 3.43 17.41
CA VAL A 478 -3.12 2.14 16.72
C VAL A 478 -3.06 2.25 15.18
N HIS A 479 -3.44 3.40 14.63
CA HIS A 479 -3.35 3.72 13.19
C HIS A 479 -1.98 4.25 12.76
N GLN A 480 -0.98 4.25 13.64
CA GLN A 480 0.34 4.75 13.28
C GLN A 480 1.07 3.67 12.46
N PRO A 481 1.74 4.04 11.37
CA PRO A 481 2.32 3.05 10.44
C PRO A 481 3.38 2.16 11.09
N TYR A 482 4.09 2.65 12.11
CA TYR A 482 5.04 1.85 12.88
C TYR A 482 4.39 0.75 13.73
N VAL A 483 3.10 0.86 14.07
CA VAL A 483 2.34 -0.19 14.75
C VAL A 483 2.07 -1.34 13.77
N THR A 484 1.55 -1.02 12.59
CA THR A 484 1.36 -2.01 11.50
C THR A 484 2.69 -2.63 11.08
N LEU A 485 3.76 -1.83 10.97
CA LEU A 485 5.11 -2.33 10.63
C LEU A 485 5.63 -3.29 11.71
N SER A 486 5.47 -2.95 12.99
CA SER A 486 5.89 -3.82 14.09
C SER A 486 5.13 -5.15 14.07
N TRP A 487 3.81 -5.12 13.85
CA TRP A 487 3.01 -6.33 13.72
C TRP A 487 3.50 -7.20 12.58
N MET A 488 3.66 -6.62 11.39
CA MET A 488 4.12 -7.31 10.19
C MET A 488 5.53 -7.92 10.35
N HIS A 489 6.42 -7.28 11.11
CA HIS A 489 7.74 -7.86 11.43
C HIS A 489 7.69 -8.93 12.53
N SER A 490 6.69 -8.89 13.41
CA SER A 490 6.56 -9.81 14.55
C SER A 490 5.90 -11.14 14.22
N ILE A 491 5.23 -11.24 13.07
CA ILE A 491 4.55 -12.45 12.60
C ILE A 491 5.21 -12.96 11.32
N ASN A 492 5.23 -14.27 11.12
CA ASN A 492 5.67 -14.85 9.86
C ASN A 492 4.46 -15.11 8.92
N LYS A 493 4.74 -15.52 7.68
CA LYS A 493 3.72 -15.87 6.68
C LYS A 493 2.71 -16.90 7.21
N ASN A 494 3.17 -17.90 7.95
CA ASN A 494 2.32 -19.01 8.39
C ASN A 494 1.36 -18.56 9.48
N ASP A 495 1.83 -17.76 10.43
CA ASP A 495 0.98 -17.12 11.43
C ASP A 495 -0.06 -16.22 10.74
N MET A 496 0.36 -15.42 9.77
CA MET A 496 -0.54 -14.52 9.04
C MET A 496 -1.65 -15.27 8.29
N LEU A 497 -1.33 -16.38 7.59
CA LEU A 497 -2.33 -17.23 6.93
C LEU A 497 -3.27 -17.88 7.95
N LYS A 498 -2.71 -18.47 9.02
CA LYS A 498 -3.45 -19.19 10.06
C LYS A 498 -4.47 -18.29 10.77
N ILE A 499 -4.08 -17.07 11.12
CA ILE A 499 -4.96 -16.09 11.79
C ILE A 499 -6.17 -15.77 10.91
N ASN A 500 -5.97 -15.78 9.58
CA ASN A 500 -6.98 -15.43 8.60
C ASN A 500 -7.77 -16.64 8.09
N GLY A 501 -7.76 -17.74 8.84
CA GLY A 501 -8.52 -18.95 8.49
C GLY A 501 -8.00 -19.66 7.24
N GLU A 502 -6.85 -19.23 6.71
CA GLU A 502 -6.18 -19.92 5.62
C GLU A 502 -5.27 -21.00 6.20
N SER A 503 -5.59 -22.26 5.91
CA SER A 503 -4.62 -23.34 6.06
C SER A 503 -3.58 -23.19 4.97
N GLU A 504 -2.29 -23.28 5.30
CA GLU A 504 -1.25 -23.39 4.30
C GLU A 504 -1.63 -24.51 3.32
N LYS A 505 -1.66 -24.20 2.03
CA LYS A 505 -1.78 -25.24 1.01
C LYS A 505 -0.58 -26.18 1.17
N PRO A 506 -0.80 -27.47 1.48
CA PRO A 506 0.27 -28.45 1.64
C PRO A 506 1.20 -28.54 0.43
N LEU A 507 0.72 -28.10 -0.74
CA LEU A 507 1.45 -28.04 -1.98
C LEU A 507 1.37 -26.64 -2.60
N LYS A 508 2.53 -26.09 -2.99
CA LYS A 508 2.64 -24.85 -3.77
C LYS A 508 3.44 -25.09 -5.03
N VAL A 509 3.19 -24.32 -6.08
CA VAL A 509 3.92 -24.40 -7.35
C VAL A 509 4.47 -23.03 -7.74
N SER A 510 5.60 -22.98 -8.45
CA SER A 510 6.29 -21.72 -8.78
C SER A 510 5.58 -20.85 -9.80
N PHE A 511 4.54 -21.35 -10.46
CA PHE A 511 3.77 -20.62 -11.47
C PHE A 511 2.31 -21.07 -11.46
N ASN A 512 1.38 -20.13 -11.61
CA ASN A 512 -0.05 -20.42 -11.77
C ASN A 512 -0.42 -20.37 -13.27
N LYS A 513 0.40 -19.66 -14.07
CA LYS A 513 0.34 -19.61 -15.53
C LYS A 513 1.75 -19.47 -16.13
N ILE A 514 2.00 -20.14 -17.26
CA ILE A 514 3.24 -20.04 -18.05
C ILE A 514 2.87 -19.84 -19.52
N ASP A 515 3.50 -18.90 -20.21
CA ASP A 515 3.36 -18.71 -21.65
C ASP A 515 4.67 -19.13 -22.34
N LEU A 516 4.64 -20.16 -23.18
CA LEU A 516 5.80 -20.74 -23.85
C LEU A 516 5.75 -20.54 -25.36
N ARG A 517 6.93 -20.44 -25.98
CA ARG A 517 7.06 -20.64 -27.43
C ARG A 517 7.15 -22.12 -27.75
N TYR A 518 6.72 -22.51 -28.94
CA TYR A 518 6.86 -23.89 -29.40
C TYR A 518 8.31 -24.39 -29.26
N LYS A 519 8.47 -25.62 -28.71
CA LYS A 519 9.75 -26.26 -28.32
C LYS A 519 10.53 -25.62 -27.17
N ALA A 520 10.00 -24.57 -26.53
CA ALA A 520 10.58 -24.07 -25.30
C ALA A 520 10.34 -25.07 -24.15
N ASN A 521 11.23 -25.04 -23.17
CA ASN A 521 11.12 -25.81 -21.94
C ASN A 521 11.12 -24.86 -20.75
N ALA A 522 10.43 -25.25 -19.69
CA ALA A 522 10.45 -24.57 -18.40
C ALA A 522 10.41 -25.60 -17.28
N ARG A 523 10.69 -25.19 -16.04
CA ARG A 523 10.55 -26.06 -14.87
C ARG A 523 9.58 -25.43 -13.89
N ILE A 524 8.54 -26.16 -13.54
CA ILE A 524 7.64 -25.81 -12.44
C ILE A 524 8.25 -26.41 -11.18
N VAL A 525 8.59 -25.56 -10.20
CA VAL A 525 9.08 -26.00 -8.89
C VAL A 525 7.88 -26.17 -7.98
N ALA A 526 7.79 -27.29 -7.28
CA ALA A 526 6.80 -27.49 -6.23
C ALA A 526 7.46 -27.46 -4.86
N GLU A 527 6.82 -26.76 -3.92
CA GLU A 527 7.23 -26.66 -2.53
C GLU A 527 6.18 -27.35 -1.67
N TYR A 528 6.61 -28.34 -0.89
CA TYR A 528 5.78 -29.12 0.03
C TYR A 528 6.65 -29.75 1.11
N ASP A 529 6.04 -30.11 2.24
CA ASP A 529 6.70 -30.94 3.26
C ASP A 529 6.74 -32.40 2.78
N GLU A 530 7.93 -32.89 2.44
CA GLU A 530 8.14 -34.26 1.97
C GLU A 530 7.67 -35.34 2.96
N SER A 531 7.48 -35.00 4.24
CA SER A 531 6.91 -35.93 5.23
C SER A 531 5.41 -36.18 5.04
N LEU A 532 4.70 -35.27 4.33
CA LEU A 532 3.27 -35.41 4.03
C LEU A 532 3.01 -36.49 2.99
N GLY A 533 3.97 -36.75 2.10
CA GLY A 533 3.89 -37.84 1.13
C GLY A 533 4.62 -37.55 -0.18
N THR A 534 4.06 -37.99 -1.30
CA THR A 534 4.74 -37.97 -2.61
C THR A 534 4.05 -37.04 -3.60
N LEU A 535 4.87 -36.32 -4.36
CA LEU A 535 4.41 -35.44 -5.43
C LEU A 535 4.31 -36.18 -6.78
N THR A 536 3.25 -35.91 -7.53
CA THR A 536 3.06 -36.39 -8.90
C THR A 536 2.67 -35.26 -9.84
N TRP A 537 3.03 -35.40 -11.12
CA TRP A 537 2.76 -34.39 -12.15
C TRP A 537 1.98 -34.99 -13.30
N LYS A 538 1.04 -34.23 -13.86
CA LYS A 538 0.29 -34.62 -15.07
C LYS A 538 -0.05 -33.42 -15.93
N SER A 539 -0.10 -33.62 -17.25
CA SER A 539 -0.68 -32.66 -18.18
C SER A 539 -2.04 -33.14 -18.64
N ASN A 540 -3.01 -32.23 -18.76
CA ASN A 540 -4.30 -32.57 -19.38
C ASN A 540 -4.21 -32.68 -20.91
N SER A 541 -3.09 -32.27 -21.52
CA SER A 541 -2.88 -32.26 -22.97
C SER A 541 -1.39 -32.41 -23.31
N ASP A 542 -0.90 -33.65 -23.31
CA ASP A 542 0.49 -33.99 -23.68
C ASP A 542 0.88 -33.62 -25.13
N GLY A 543 -0.12 -33.36 -25.99
CA GLY A 543 0.09 -32.84 -27.34
C GLY A 543 0.45 -31.35 -27.38
N VAL A 544 0.04 -30.59 -26.36
CA VAL A 544 0.34 -29.16 -26.21
C VAL A 544 1.55 -28.97 -25.31
N VAL A 545 1.57 -29.59 -24.13
CA VAL A 545 2.68 -29.57 -23.17
C VAL A 545 2.77 -30.91 -22.46
N SER A 546 3.96 -31.51 -22.37
CA SER A 546 4.20 -32.63 -21.45
C SER A 546 4.98 -32.18 -20.23
N VAL A 547 4.80 -32.89 -19.11
CA VAL A 547 5.52 -32.69 -17.85
C VAL A 547 6.19 -33.99 -17.41
N ASP A 548 7.38 -33.91 -16.83
CA ASP A 548 8.07 -35.05 -16.23
C ASP A 548 7.88 -35.14 -14.70
N LYS A 549 8.48 -36.14 -14.08
CA LYS A 549 8.36 -36.39 -12.63
C LYS A 549 8.95 -35.28 -11.75
N ASP A 550 9.83 -34.43 -12.28
CA ASP A 550 10.55 -33.39 -11.56
C ASP A 550 10.00 -31.98 -11.86
N GLY A 551 8.83 -31.93 -12.52
CA GLY A 551 8.13 -30.70 -12.89
C GLY A 551 8.69 -30.01 -14.15
N PHE A 552 9.54 -30.68 -14.94
CA PHE A 552 10.07 -30.13 -16.17
C PHE A 552 9.03 -30.25 -17.29
N ILE A 553 8.69 -29.14 -17.94
CA ILE A 553 7.69 -29.06 -18.99
C ILE A 553 8.30 -28.76 -20.36
N SER A 554 7.74 -29.37 -21.40
CA SER A 554 8.16 -29.19 -22.80
C SER A 554 6.97 -28.85 -23.70
N ALA A 555 7.06 -27.71 -24.40
CA ALA A 555 6.05 -27.25 -25.35
C ALA A 555 6.08 -28.05 -26.67
N LYS A 556 4.95 -28.66 -27.03
CA LYS A 556 4.80 -29.62 -28.14
C LYS A 556 3.80 -29.20 -29.22
N GLY A 557 2.86 -28.33 -28.92
CA GLY A 557 1.82 -27.92 -29.87
C GLY A 557 1.20 -26.60 -29.48
N ASP A 558 0.68 -25.86 -30.46
CA ASP A 558 -0.05 -24.61 -30.23
C ASP A 558 -1.34 -24.87 -29.44
N GLY A 559 -1.65 -24.00 -28.48
CA GLY A 559 -2.86 -24.09 -27.66
C GLY A 559 -2.59 -23.96 -26.16
N GLU A 560 -3.58 -24.32 -25.35
CA GLU A 560 -3.52 -24.25 -23.89
C GLU A 560 -3.58 -25.65 -23.26
N ALA A 561 -2.80 -25.87 -22.21
CA ALA A 561 -2.81 -27.06 -21.37
C ALA A 561 -2.84 -26.66 -19.88
N ILE A 562 -3.25 -27.59 -19.03
CA ILE A 562 -3.17 -27.48 -17.57
C ILE A 562 -2.22 -28.58 -17.10
N VAL A 563 -1.11 -28.15 -16.51
CA VAL A 563 -0.19 -29.02 -15.79
C VAL A 563 -0.60 -29.03 -14.33
N THR A 564 -0.87 -30.21 -13.77
CA THR A 564 -1.31 -30.39 -12.38
C THR A 564 -0.20 -31.06 -11.59
N ALA A 565 0.14 -30.47 -10.45
CA ALA A 565 0.93 -31.10 -9.40
C ALA A 565 -0.03 -31.65 -8.34
N GLU A 566 0.10 -32.90 -7.94
CA GLU A 566 -0.75 -33.53 -6.92
C GLU A 566 0.12 -34.11 -5.81
N LEU A 567 -0.13 -33.69 -4.57
CA LEU A 567 0.50 -34.22 -3.38
C LEU A 567 -0.40 -35.30 -2.79
N HIS A 568 0.12 -36.51 -2.69
CA HIS A 568 -0.60 -37.66 -2.15
C HIS A 568 0.06 -38.12 -0.85
N ALA A 569 -0.75 -38.48 0.13
CA ALA A 569 -0.31 -39.16 1.34
C ALA A 569 0.27 -40.55 1.02
N ASN A 570 1.01 -41.13 1.96
CA ASN A 570 1.58 -42.47 1.83
C ASN A 570 0.54 -43.58 1.59
N ASP A 571 -0.72 -43.35 1.96
CA ASP A 571 -1.85 -44.25 1.70
C ASP A 571 -2.53 -44.01 0.34
N GLY A 572 -2.01 -43.08 -0.46
CA GLY A 572 -2.48 -42.72 -1.80
C GLY A 572 -3.58 -41.65 -1.82
N LYS A 573 -4.08 -41.18 -0.66
CA LYS A 573 -5.10 -40.15 -0.61
C LYS A 573 -4.56 -38.80 -1.08
N LEU A 574 -5.30 -38.11 -1.95
CA LEU A 574 -4.96 -36.74 -2.36
C LEU A 574 -5.00 -35.81 -1.14
N ILE A 575 -3.88 -35.17 -0.84
CA ILE A 575 -3.75 -34.14 0.20
C ILE A 575 -4.09 -32.79 -0.40
N ASP A 576 -3.46 -32.46 -1.52
CA ASP A 576 -3.59 -31.17 -2.18
C ASP A 576 -3.24 -31.27 -3.68
N SER A 577 -3.72 -30.33 -4.48
CA SER A 577 -3.42 -30.26 -5.91
C SER A 577 -3.31 -28.83 -6.39
N GLU A 578 -2.24 -28.56 -7.15
CA GLU A 578 -1.99 -27.26 -7.76
C GLU A 578 -2.04 -27.35 -9.28
N LYS A 579 -2.58 -26.31 -9.92
CA LYS A 579 -2.81 -26.27 -11.37
C LYS A 579 -2.11 -25.08 -12.00
N VAL A 580 -1.32 -25.36 -13.03
CA VAL A 580 -0.57 -24.39 -13.81
C VAL A 580 -1.13 -24.35 -15.22
N LYS A 581 -1.69 -23.20 -15.62
CA LYS A 581 -2.14 -22.99 -16.99
C LYS A 581 -0.94 -22.72 -17.90
N VAL A 582 -0.69 -23.56 -18.90
CA VAL A 582 0.40 -23.34 -19.86
C VAL A 582 -0.17 -23.03 -21.22
N ALA A 583 0.10 -21.84 -21.77
CA ALA A 583 -0.22 -21.52 -23.16
C ALA A 583 1.04 -21.64 -24.02
N VAL A 584 0.91 -22.26 -25.19
CA VAL A 584 1.99 -22.42 -26.16
C VAL A 584 1.61 -21.69 -27.43
N HIS A 585 2.53 -20.85 -27.91
CA HIS A 585 2.35 -20.06 -29.12
C HIS A 585 3.34 -20.50 -30.20
N MET A 586 2.83 -20.95 -31.35
CA MET A 586 3.61 -21.13 -32.58
C MET A 586 3.64 -19.83 -33.38
N ASN A 587 4.77 -19.51 -33.99
CA ASN A 587 4.80 -18.42 -34.99
C ASN A 587 4.20 -18.90 -36.33
N THR A 588 3.79 -17.96 -37.18
CA THR A 588 3.10 -18.24 -38.46
C THR A 588 3.90 -19.20 -39.37
N PHE A 589 5.23 -19.16 -39.30
CA PHE A 589 6.10 -20.03 -40.08
C PHE A 589 6.11 -21.47 -39.53
N GLU A 590 6.14 -21.64 -38.21
CA GLU A 590 6.08 -22.93 -37.52
C GLU A 590 4.72 -23.62 -37.68
N VAL A 591 3.62 -22.87 -37.70
CA VAL A 591 2.28 -23.40 -37.99
C VAL A 591 2.26 -24.00 -39.40
N ILE A 592 2.80 -23.29 -40.40
CA ILE A 592 2.89 -23.77 -41.79
C ILE A 592 3.75 -25.03 -41.87
N VAL A 593 4.94 -25.04 -41.27
CA VAL A 593 5.86 -26.19 -41.30
C VAL A 593 5.28 -27.42 -40.60
N THR A 594 4.60 -27.24 -39.46
CA THR A 594 3.98 -28.34 -38.71
C THR A 594 2.77 -28.91 -39.46
N THR A 595 1.96 -28.05 -40.07
CA THR A 595 0.83 -28.45 -40.92
C THR A 595 1.31 -29.24 -42.14
N VAL A 596 2.36 -28.76 -42.81
CA VAL A 596 3.00 -29.45 -43.94
C VAL A 596 3.54 -30.82 -43.52
N LYS A 597 4.27 -30.91 -42.41
CA LYS A 597 4.79 -32.19 -41.89
C LYS A 597 3.69 -33.19 -41.54
N ASN A 598 2.57 -32.75 -40.95
CA ASN A 598 1.46 -33.64 -40.62
C ASN A 598 0.72 -34.16 -41.87
N ILE A 599 0.63 -33.36 -42.93
CA ILE A 599 0.07 -33.77 -44.22
C ILE A 599 0.96 -34.83 -44.88
N PHE A 600 2.28 -34.60 -44.93
CA PHE A 600 3.22 -35.54 -45.56
C PHE A 600 3.54 -36.77 -44.70
N GLY A 601 3.45 -36.66 -43.37
CA GLY A 601 3.64 -37.78 -42.44
C GLY A 601 2.50 -38.80 -42.48
N LYS A 602 1.26 -38.38 -42.78
CA LYS A 602 0.13 -39.30 -43.02
C LYS A 602 0.15 -39.94 -44.41
N ALA A 603 0.93 -39.41 -45.35
CA ALA A 603 1.13 -40.01 -46.67
C ALA A 603 2.24 -41.08 -46.70
N ALA A 604 2.99 -41.24 -45.61
CA ALA A 604 4.10 -42.19 -45.48
C ALA A 604 3.84 -43.30 -44.43
N ALA A 605 2.58 -43.46 -43.98
CA ALA A 605 2.14 -44.52 -43.07
C ALA A 605 1.24 -45.53 -43.81
#